data_AF-A0A6V8E4E3-F1
#
_entry.id   AF-A0A6V8E4E3-F1
#
_cell.length_a   1.000
_cell.length_b   1.000
_cell.length_c   1.000
_cell.angle_alpha   90.00
_cell.angle_beta   90.00
_cell.angle_gamma   90.00
#
_symmetry.space_group_name_H-M   'P 1'
#
loop_
_entity.id
_entity.type
_entity.pdbx_description
1 polymer ?
#
loop_
_entity_poly.entity_id
_entity_poly.type
_entity_poly.pdbx_seq_one_letter_code
_entity_poly.pdbx_strand_id
1 'polypeptide(L)'
;MKRSTVFWFANIVGPLILVSYWRGVSAFPDPNVYWGDVSEGMRTVIVPWMFVAAAGYLLMMHRFFLSWSEEEVASLHWPWQEDDGHGVRRLFVLYAAFLLCSLVWIDLTRIYIESPSSFGMVAIVAVLWTAGLASVGFGVLAWPARKRLPGASLVVAGSVMLSIQCTWWDAVYWVANFGF
;
A
#
# COMPACT_ATOMS: atom_id res chain seq x y z
N MET A 1 -14.70 10.84 -12.99
CA MET A 1 -14.40 10.85 -11.54
C MET A 1 -13.40 11.96 -11.29
N LYS A 2 -13.55 12.76 -10.23
CA LYS A 2 -12.64 13.89 -9.98
C LYS A 2 -11.40 13.46 -9.21
N ARG A 3 -10.27 14.10 -9.50
CA ARG A 3 -9.00 13.88 -8.76
C ARG A 3 -9.15 14.16 -7.26
N SER A 4 -9.95 15.17 -6.90
CA SER A 4 -10.23 15.53 -5.51
C SER A 4 -10.95 14.43 -4.72
N THR A 5 -11.74 13.58 -5.37
CA THR A 5 -12.38 12.42 -4.72
C THR A 5 -11.34 11.45 -4.19
N VAL A 6 -10.33 11.12 -5.00
CA VAL A 6 -9.24 10.21 -4.61
C VAL A 6 -8.36 10.85 -3.54
N PHE A 7 -8.09 12.16 -3.67
CA PHE A 7 -7.36 12.92 -2.66
C PHE A 7 -8.02 12.86 -1.28
N TRP A 8 -9.31 13.17 -1.20
CA TRP A 8 -10.03 13.17 0.08
C TRP A 8 -10.18 11.75 0.63
N PHE A 9 -10.44 10.76 -0.21
CA PHE A 9 -10.42 9.37 0.20
C PHE A 9 -9.08 9.01 0.88
N ALA A 10 -7.95 9.31 0.22
CA ALA A 10 -6.63 9.00 0.76
C ALA A 10 -6.32 9.77 2.06
N ASN A 11 -6.73 11.04 2.16
CA ASN A 11 -6.49 11.88 3.35
C ASN A 11 -7.45 11.60 4.51
N ILE A 12 -8.57 10.91 4.28
CA ILE A 12 -9.46 10.42 5.34
C ILE A 12 -9.02 9.03 5.79
N VAL A 13 -8.79 8.10 4.85
CA VAL A 13 -8.43 6.72 5.18
C VAL A 13 -7.00 6.63 5.73
N GLY A 14 -6.06 7.46 5.25
CA GLY A 14 -4.68 7.50 5.73
C GLY A 14 -4.57 7.66 7.26
N PRO A 15 -5.16 8.71 7.86
CA PRO A 15 -5.21 8.85 9.32
C PRO A 15 -5.95 7.72 10.04
N LEU A 16 -7.00 7.14 9.44
CA LEU A 16 -7.69 5.99 10.02
C LEU A 16 -6.79 4.75 10.13
N ILE A 17 -5.82 4.58 9.22
CA ILE A 17 -4.81 3.52 9.35
C ILE A 17 -4.03 3.72 10.65
N LEU A 18 -3.60 4.93 10.98
CA LEU A 18 -2.89 5.21 12.23
C LEU A 18 -3.75 4.92 13.48
N VAL A 19 -5.05 5.22 13.41
CA VAL A 19 -6.01 4.86 14.48
C VAL A 19 -6.12 3.34 14.61
N SER A 20 -6.16 2.62 13.49
CA SER A 20 -6.16 1.15 13.48
C SER A 20 -4.89 0.58 14.13
N TYR A 21 -3.71 1.12 13.77
CA TYR A 21 -2.44 0.75 14.41
C TYR A 21 -2.44 1.01 15.91
N TRP A 22 -2.89 2.19 16.34
CA TRP A 22 -2.97 2.53 17.76
C TRP A 22 -3.87 1.56 18.52
N ARG A 23 -5.06 1.25 17.99
CA ARG A 23 -6.00 0.31 18.60
C ARG A 23 -5.46 -1.13 18.61
N GLY A 24 -4.79 -1.57 17.55
CA GLY A 24 -4.19 -2.90 17.48
C GLY A 24 -3.05 -3.06 18.49
N VAL A 25 -2.04 -2.19 18.41
CA VAL A 25 -0.86 -2.23 19.31
C VAL A 25 -1.25 -2.11 20.79
N SER A 26 -2.29 -1.33 21.10
CA SER A 26 -2.77 -1.14 22.48
C SER A 26 -3.64 -2.30 22.99
N ALA A 27 -3.98 -3.28 22.15
CA ALA A 27 -4.79 -4.43 22.54
C ALA A 27 -4.01 -5.47 23.36
N PHE A 28 -2.68 -5.49 23.26
CA PHE A 28 -1.82 -6.44 23.95
C PHE A 28 -0.80 -5.72 24.84
N PRO A 29 -0.45 -6.27 26.02
CA PRO A 29 0.61 -5.71 26.87
C PRO A 29 1.99 -5.70 26.20
N ASP A 30 2.26 -6.71 25.36
CA ASP A 30 3.47 -6.78 24.53
C ASP A 30 3.08 -6.68 23.04
N PRO A 31 3.30 -5.51 22.41
CA PRO A 31 3.06 -5.31 20.99
C PRO A 31 3.90 -6.20 20.07
N ASN A 32 4.97 -6.84 20.57
CA ASN A 32 5.81 -7.68 19.75
C ASN A 32 5.08 -8.92 19.22
N VAL A 33 3.93 -9.28 19.79
CA VAL A 33 3.09 -10.38 19.31
C VAL A 33 2.68 -10.20 17.83
N TYR A 34 2.56 -8.96 17.34
CA TYR A 34 2.21 -8.69 15.94
C TYR A 34 3.31 -9.08 14.95
N TRP A 35 4.55 -9.22 15.40
CA TRP A 35 5.64 -9.74 14.57
C TRP A 35 5.61 -11.27 14.44
N GLY A 36 4.80 -11.97 15.25
CA GLY A 36 4.78 -13.42 15.30
C GLY A 36 6.19 -13.99 15.49
N ASP A 37 6.54 -14.96 14.64
CA ASP A 37 7.83 -15.66 14.67
C ASP A 37 8.95 -14.96 13.88
N VAL A 38 8.73 -13.73 13.40
CA VAL A 38 9.80 -12.95 12.74
C VAL A 38 10.90 -12.67 13.77
N SER A 39 12.13 -13.12 13.50
CA SER A 39 13.27 -12.94 14.40
C SER A 39 13.65 -11.47 14.56
N GLU A 40 14.23 -11.10 15.71
CA GLU A 40 14.67 -9.71 15.97
C GLU A 40 15.65 -9.20 14.90
N GLY A 41 16.60 -10.05 14.47
CA GLY A 41 17.54 -9.71 13.40
C GLY A 41 16.85 -9.42 12.06
N MET A 42 15.72 -10.06 11.75
CA MET A 42 14.94 -9.72 10.56
C MET A 42 14.11 -8.45 10.76
N ARG A 43 13.59 -8.18 11.96
CA ARG A 43 12.87 -6.94 12.27
C ARG A 43 13.76 -5.72 12.06
N THR A 44 15.04 -5.78 12.46
CA THR A 44 15.98 -4.66 12.26
C THR A 44 16.30 -4.41 10.78
N VAL A 45 16.17 -5.41 9.92
CA VAL A 45 16.27 -5.28 8.46
C VAL A 45 14.99 -4.71 7.84
N ILE A 46 13.82 -5.18 8.28
CA ILE A 46 12.52 -4.81 7.69
C ILE A 46 12.10 -3.39 8.08
N VAL A 47 12.30 -2.97 9.34
CA VAL A 47 11.83 -1.67 9.83
C VAL A 47 12.34 -0.48 9.01
N PRO A 48 13.62 -0.39 8.62
CA PRO A 48 14.10 0.66 7.70
C PRO A 48 13.32 0.71 6.37
N TRP A 49 12.94 -0.43 5.82
CA TRP A 49 12.15 -0.50 4.58
C TRP A 49 10.73 0.04 4.76
N MET A 50 10.15 -0.04 5.96
CA MET A 50 8.86 0.61 6.26
C MET A 50 8.95 2.14 6.09
N PHE A 51 10.04 2.76 6.54
CA PHE A 51 10.27 4.20 6.37
C PHE A 51 10.55 4.56 4.92
N VAL A 52 11.32 3.74 4.20
CA VAL A 52 11.53 3.90 2.75
C VAL A 52 10.19 3.83 2.01
N ALA A 53 9.33 2.88 2.35
CA ALA A 53 8.00 2.76 1.78
C ALA A 53 7.12 3.99 2.08
N ALA A 54 7.15 4.51 3.30
CA ALA A 54 6.44 5.74 3.67
C ALA A 54 6.92 6.95 2.83
N ALA A 55 8.24 7.10 2.62
CA ALA A 55 8.78 8.12 1.74
C ALA A 55 8.32 7.92 0.29
N GLY A 56 8.34 6.69 -0.21
CA GLY A 56 7.84 6.34 -1.54
C GLY A 56 6.35 6.69 -1.73
N TYR A 57 5.52 6.39 -0.74
CA TYR A 57 4.11 6.78 -0.73
C TYR A 57 3.93 8.30 -0.81
N LEU A 58 4.66 9.07 0.01
CA LEU A 58 4.59 10.54 0.00
C LEU A 58 5.05 11.15 -1.32
N LEU A 59 6.09 10.57 -1.96
CA LEU A 59 6.54 10.98 -3.30
C LEU A 59 5.43 10.81 -4.34
N MET A 60 4.74 9.66 -4.33
CA MET A 60 3.60 9.42 -5.21
C MET A 60 2.44 10.37 -4.91
N MET A 61 2.08 10.54 -3.63
CA MET A 61 1.02 11.44 -3.18
C MET A 61 1.25 12.88 -3.66
N HIS A 62 2.47 13.38 -3.49
CA HIS A 62 2.87 14.69 -3.98
C HIS A 62 2.65 14.81 -5.49
N ARG A 63 3.09 13.82 -6.28
CA ARG A 63 2.94 13.87 -7.74
C ARG A 63 1.49 13.81 -8.18
N PHE A 64 0.72 12.84 -7.69
CA PHE A 64 -0.66 12.65 -8.10
C PHE A 64 -1.58 13.80 -7.69
N PHE A 65 -1.37 14.44 -6.54
CA PHE A 65 -2.35 15.38 -6.00
C PHE A 65 -1.88 16.82 -5.87
N LEU A 66 -0.58 17.05 -5.74
CA LEU A 66 -0.03 18.39 -5.54
C LEU A 66 0.69 18.92 -6.78
N SER A 67 1.29 18.04 -7.58
CA SER A 67 2.09 18.40 -8.75
C SER A 67 1.32 18.34 -10.06
N TRP A 68 0.58 17.26 -10.32
CA TRP A 68 -0.09 17.04 -11.61
C TRP A 68 -1.50 17.61 -11.65
N SER A 69 -1.91 18.15 -12.79
CA SER A 69 -3.27 18.63 -13.04
C SER A 69 -4.30 17.48 -13.08
N GLU A 70 -5.58 17.82 -13.12
CA GLU A 70 -6.64 16.82 -13.25
C GLU A 70 -6.56 16.06 -14.59
N GLU A 71 -6.24 16.76 -15.69
CA GLU A 71 -6.05 16.16 -17.02
C GLU A 71 -4.82 15.25 -17.05
N GLU A 72 -3.72 15.66 -16.42
CA GLU A 72 -2.49 14.86 -16.34
C GLU A 72 -2.71 13.55 -15.56
N VAL A 73 -3.53 13.56 -14.50
CA VAL A 73 -3.88 12.33 -13.78
C VAL A 73 -4.93 11.50 -14.55
N ALA A 74 -5.88 12.15 -15.23
CA ALA A 74 -6.86 11.47 -16.07
C ALA A 74 -6.20 10.71 -17.23
N SER A 75 -5.08 11.22 -17.74
CA SER A 75 -4.31 10.59 -18.81
C SER A 75 -3.51 9.33 -18.40
N LEU A 76 -3.51 8.95 -17.13
CA LEU A 76 -2.82 7.74 -16.67
C LEU A 76 -3.51 6.48 -17.19
N HIS A 77 -2.72 5.55 -17.71
CA HIS A 77 -3.22 4.32 -18.32
C HIS A 77 -2.21 3.18 -18.13
N TRP A 78 -2.68 1.95 -18.25
CA TRP A 78 -1.80 0.78 -18.21
C TRP A 78 -0.87 0.76 -19.42
N PRO A 79 0.35 0.19 -19.34
CA PRO A 79 1.31 0.18 -20.45
C PRO A 79 0.80 -0.44 -21.77
N TRP A 80 -0.22 -1.28 -21.69
CA TRP A 80 -0.85 -1.96 -22.83
C TRP A 80 -2.18 -1.31 -23.26
N GLN A 81 -2.47 -0.11 -22.78
CA GLN A 81 -3.65 0.67 -23.16
C GLN A 81 -3.23 2.04 -23.67
N GLU A 82 -4.07 2.64 -24.51
CA GLU A 82 -3.96 4.06 -24.85
C GLU A 82 -4.58 4.93 -23.75
N ASP A 83 -4.34 6.23 -23.82
CA ASP A 83 -5.00 7.19 -22.96
C ASP A 83 -6.49 7.29 -23.32
N ASP A 84 -7.34 6.86 -22.39
CA ASP A 84 -8.81 6.89 -22.49
C ASP A 84 -9.44 7.87 -21.48
N GLY A 85 -8.65 8.69 -20.80
CA GLY A 85 -9.12 9.63 -19.78
C GLY A 85 -9.64 8.99 -18.48
N HIS A 86 -9.51 7.67 -18.30
CA HIS A 86 -9.97 6.95 -17.10
C HIS A 86 -8.91 6.79 -16.00
N GLY A 87 -7.78 7.47 -16.10
CA GLY A 87 -6.66 7.36 -15.15
C GLY A 87 -7.01 7.66 -13.70
N VAL A 88 -7.86 8.65 -13.44
CA VAL A 88 -8.33 8.96 -12.07
C VAL A 88 -9.08 7.77 -11.46
N ARG A 89 -9.89 7.05 -12.24
CA ARG A 89 -10.63 5.88 -11.76
C ARG A 89 -9.68 4.72 -11.47
N ARG A 90 -8.69 4.47 -12.33
CA ARG A 90 -7.65 3.44 -12.09
C ARG A 90 -6.86 3.74 -10.83
N LEU A 91 -6.46 5.01 -10.67
CA LEU A 91 -5.76 5.49 -9.49
C LEU A 91 -6.60 5.30 -8.22
N PHE A 92 -7.90 5.60 -8.28
CA PHE A 92 -8.81 5.36 -7.15
C PHE A 92 -8.88 3.89 -6.75
N VAL A 93 -8.99 2.96 -7.71
CA VAL A 93 -9.01 1.52 -7.43
C VAL A 93 -7.73 1.08 -6.71
N LEU A 94 -6.56 1.54 -7.17
CA LEU A 94 -5.28 1.24 -6.52
C LEU A 94 -5.20 1.81 -5.11
N TYR A 95 -5.60 3.08 -4.92
CA TYR A 95 -5.65 3.69 -3.58
C TYR A 95 -6.62 2.99 -2.65
N ALA A 96 -7.80 2.59 -3.13
CA ALA A 96 -8.79 1.88 -2.34
C ALA A 96 -8.28 0.49 -1.93
N ALA A 97 -7.73 -0.28 -2.88
CA ALA A 97 -7.13 -1.58 -2.60
C ALA A 97 -5.99 -1.47 -1.59
N PHE A 98 -5.06 -0.54 -1.79
CA PHE A 98 -3.93 -0.33 -0.89
C PHE A 98 -4.39 0.12 0.51
N LEU A 99 -5.09 1.25 0.61
CA LEU A 99 -5.40 1.87 1.90
C LEU A 99 -6.42 1.09 2.72
N LEU A 100 -7.41 0.44 2.10
CA LEU A 100 -8.38 -0.36 2.86
C LEU A 100 -7.72 -1.63 3.40
N CYS A 101 -6.87 -2.29 2.62
CA CYS A 101 -6.07 -3.42 3.12
C CYS A 101 -5.13 -2.98 4.25
N SER A 102 -4.43 -1.85 4.08
CA SER A 102 -3.59 -1.26 5.13
C SER A 102 -4.37 -0.79 6.37
N LEU A 103 -5.67 -0.52 6.24
CA LEU A 103 -6.51 -0.16 7.38
C LEU A 103 -6.88 -1.40 8.22
N VAL A 104 -7.20 -2.51 7.57
CA VAL A 104 -7.79 -3.69 8.26
C VAL A 104 -6.78 -4.74 8.67
N TRP A 105 -5.56 -4.74 8.12
CA TRP A 105 -4.61 -5.86 8.33
C TRP A 105 -4.31 -6.11 9.82
N ILE A 106 -4.04 -5.07 10.63
CA ILE A 106 -3.67 -5.24 12.04
C ILE A 106 -4.85 -5.77 12.88
N ASP A 107 -6.07 -5.44 12.49
CA ASP A 107 -7.28 -5.97 13.12
C ASP A 107 -7.49 -7.44 12.78
N LEU A 108 -7.29 -7.81 11.51
CA LEU A 108 -7.34 -9.21 11.09
C LEU A 108 -6.27 -10.02 11.82
N THR A 109 -5.04 -9.51 11.93
CA THR A 109 -3.96 -10.14 12.69
C THR A 109 -4.33 -10.29 14.16
N ARG A 110 -4.94 -9.27 14.77
CA ARG A 110 -5.43 -9.36 16.16
C ARG A 110 -6.46 -10.47 16.32
N ILE A 111 -7.49 -10.48 15.47
CA ILE A 111 -8.56 -11.49 15.52
C ILE A 111 -7.96 -12.89 15.38
N TYR A 112 -6.96 -13.05 14.51
CA TYR A 112 -6.26 -14.33 14.33
C TYR A 112 -5.43 -14.73 15.56
N ILE A 113 -4.73 -13.79 16.21
CA ILE A 113 -3.99 -14.05 17.45
C ILE A 113 -4.94 -14.50 18.57
N GLU A 114 -6.08 -13.82 18.73
CA GLU A 114 -7.07 -14.13 19.77
C GLU A 114 -7.83 -15.44 19.48
N SER A 115 -8.09 -15.74 18.21
CA SER A 115 -8.82 -16.93 17.77
C SER A 115 -8.27 -17.46 16.44
N PRO A 116 -7.22 -18.30 16.48
CA PRO A 116 -6.59 -18.83 15.27
C PRO A 116 -7.58 -19.64 14.44
N SER A 117 -7.67 -19.33 13.15
CA SER A 117 -8.52 -20.05 12.20
C SER A 117 -7.98 -19.98 10.79
N SER A 118 -8.23 -21.01 9.97
CA SER A 118 -7.81 -21.03 8.57
C SER A 118 -8.42 -19.88 7.77
N PHE A 119 -9.66 -19.50 8.08
CA PHE A 119 -10.30 -18.34 7.45
C PHE A 119 -9.57 -17.03 7.79
N GLY A 120 -9.22 -16.82 9.06
CA GLY A 120 -8.44 -15.66 9.49
C GLY A 120 -7.08 -15.57 8.79
N MET A 121 -6.36 -16.69 8.67
CA MET A 121 -5.09 -16.74 7.95
C MET A 121 -5.26 -16.36 6.46
N VAL A 122 -6.23 -16.96 5.77
CA VAL A 122 -6.53 -16.65 4.38
C VAL A 122 -6.88 -15.17 4.19
N ALA A 123 -7.65 -14.58 5.12
CA ALA A 123 -7.99 -13.17 5.07
C ALA A 123 -6.75 -12.27 5.21
N ILE A 124 -5.83 -12.59 6.13
CA ILE A 124 -4.55 -11.88 6.30
C ILE A 124 -3.72 -11.97 5.00
N VAL A 125 -3.51 -13.18 4.49
CA VAL A 125 -2.76 -13.40 3.24
C VAL A 125 -3.37 -12.61 2.07
N ALA A 126 -4.70 -12.61 1.95
CA ALA A 126 -5.40 -11.88 0.90
C ALA A 126 -5.17 -10.36 0.99
N VAL A 127 -5.20 -9.76 2.19
CA VAL A 127 -4.98 -8.32 2.34
C VAL A 127 -3.52 -7.93 2.09
N LEU A 128 -2.56 -8.76 2.50
CA LEU A 128 -1.13 -8.52 2.23
C LEU A 128 -0.84 -8.54 0.73
N TRP A 129 -1.31 -9.57 0.02
CA TRP A 129 -1.17 -9.65 -1.44
C TRP A 129 -1.91 -8.52 -2.16
N THR A 130 -3.10 -8.15 -1.71
CA THR A 130 -3.86 -7.05 -2.34
C THR A 130 -3.12 -5.72 -2.19
N ALA A 131 -2.61 -5.40 -1.00
CA ALA A 131 -1.81 -4.20 -0.78
C ALA A 131 -0.50 -4.24 -1.59
N GLY A 132 0.19 -5.37 -1.61
CA GLY A 132 1.42 -5.57 -2.37
C GLY A 132 1.23 -5.51 -3.89
N LEU A 133 0.11 -5.96 -4.43
CA LEU A 133 -0.21 -5.81 -5.85
C LEU A 133 -0.59 -4.36 -6.19
N ALA A 134 -1.34 -3.69 -5.31
CA ALA A 134 -1.68 -2.29 -5.48
C ALA A 134 -0.43 -1.38 -5.47
N SER A 135 0.55 -1.67 -4.59
CA SER A 135 1.81 -0.91 -4.53
C SER A 135 2.59 -0.96 -5.85
N VAL A 136 2.66 -2.14 -6.48
CA VAL A 136 3.24 -2.33 -7.83
C VAL A 136 2.39 -1.62 -8.88
N GLY A 137 1.07 -1.74 -8.76
CA GLY A 137 0.08 -1.16 -9.67
C GLY A 137 0.25 0.35 -9.85
N PHE A 138 0.63 1.10 -8.81
CA PHE A 138 0.89 2.55 -8.95
C PHE A 138 2.02 2.84 -9.95
N GLY A 139 3.11 2.08 -9.88
CA GLY A 139 4.25 2.23 -10.79
C GLY A 139 3.90 1.81 -12.21
N VAL A 140 3.16 0.71 -12.35
CA VAL A 140 2.67 0.23 -13.66
C VAL A 140 1.74 1.26 -14.31
N LEU A 141 0.81 1.84 -13.55
CA LEU A 141 -0.11 2.88 -14.03
C LEU A 141 0.61 4.15 -14.47
N ALA A 142 1.67 4.54 -13.75
CA ALA A 142 2.44 5.74 -14.05
C ALA A 142 3.56 5.51 -15.08
N TRP A 143 3.83 4.26 -15.46
CA TRP A 143 4.97 3.91 -16.30
C TRP A 143 4.97 4.60 -17.67
N PRO A 144 3.84 4.66 -18.42
CA PRO A 144 3.80 5.34 -19.71
C PRO A 144 4.01 6.85 -19.58
N ALA A 145 3.60 7.42 -18.44
CA ALA A 145 3.71 8.84 -18.18
C ALA A 145 5.16 9.35 -18.08
N ARG A 146 6.15 8.46 -17.85
CA ARG A 146 7.57 8.84 -17.71
C ARG A 146 8.15 9.62 -18.89
N LYS A 147 7.64 9.39 -20.10
CA LYS A 147 8.11 10.09 -21.31
C LYS A 147 7.41 11.43 -21.55
N ARG A 148 6.28 11.67 -20.89
CA ARG A 148 5.37 12.80 -21.18
C ARG A 148 5.15 13.76 -20.02
N LEU A 149 5.16 13.28 -18.78
CA LEU A 149 4.90 14.08 -17.58
C LEU A 149 6.17 14.29 -16.76
N PRO A 150 6.51 15.55 -16.43
CA PRO A 150 7.57 15.85 -15.49
C PRO A 150 7.37 15.13 -14.15
N GLY A 151 8.41 14.46 -13.66
CA GLY A 151 8.39 13.78 -12.36
C GLY A 151 7.68 12.42 -12.34
N ALA A 152 7.18 11.88 -13.46
CA ALA A 152 6.57 10.54 -13.48
C ALA A 152 7.54 9.42 -13.08
N SER A 153 8.84 9.57 -13.37
CA SER A 153 9.86 8.63 -12.89
C SER A 153 9.96 8.58 -11.37
N LEU A 154 9.60 9.67 -10.66
CA LEU A 154 9.56 9.67 -9.19
C LEU A 154 8.35 8.91 -8.64
N VAL A 155 7.24 8.88 -9.38
CA VAL A 155 6.10 8.02 -9.03
C VAL A 155 6.49 6.56 -9.13
N VAL A 156 7.18 6.18 -10.21
CA VAL A 156 7.68 4.82 -10.38
C VAL A 156 8.70 4.47 -9.30
N ALA A 157 9.64 5.36 -9.00
CA ALA A 157 10.58 5.16 -7.88
C ALA A 157 9.86 5.00 -6.54
N GLY A 158 8.86 5.85 -6.25
CA GLY A 158 8.05 5.76 -5.03
C GLY A 158 7.24 4.46 -4.94
N SER A 159 6.72 3.96 -6.07
CA SER A 159 6.05 2.66 -6.15
C SER A 159 7.02 1.50 -5.92
N VAL A 160 8.25 1.56 -6.43
CA VAL A 160 9.29 0.57 -6.12
C VAL A 160 9.62 0.57 -4.63
N MET A 161 9.86 1.74 -4.04
CA MET A 161 10.11 1.90 -2.60
C MET A 161 8.98 1.30 -1.76
N LEU A 162 7.73 1.57 -2.13
CA LEU A 162 6.54 1.01 -1.46
C LEU A 162 6.44 -0.50 -1.64
N SER A 163 6.72 -1.01 -2.85
CA SER A 163 6.59 -2.43 -3.18
C SER A 163 7.66 -3.31 -2.54
N ILE A 164 8.85 -2.76 -2.26
CA ILE A 164 9.86 -3.52 -1.48
C ILE A 164 9.30 -3.84 -0.09
N GLN A 165 8.58 -2.93 0.56
CA GLN A 165 7.90 -3.25 1.81
C GLN A 165 6.67 -4.14 1.55
N CYS A 166 5.67 -3.63 0.84
CA CYS A 166 4.34 -4.25 0.81
C CYS A 166 4.25 -5.49 -0.06
N THR A 167 5.05 -5.58 -1.13
CA THR A 167 5.07 -6.77 -1.99
C THR A 167 6.12 -7.77 -1.48
N TRP A 168 7.37 -7.32 -1.29
CA TRP A 168 8.43 -8.26 -0.96
C TRP A 168 8.41 -8.67 0.51
N TRP A 169 8.51 -7.72 1.46
CA TRP A 169 8.56 -8.09 2.88
C TRP A 169 7.22 -8.61 3.40
N ASP A 170 6.12 -7.94 3.05
CA ASP A 170 4.81 -8.27 3.60
C ASP A 170 4.13 -9.40 2.82
N ALA A 171 3.98 -9.30 1.49
CA ALA A 171 3.23 -10.31 0.73
C ALA A 171 4.04 -11.58 0.38
N VAL A 172 5.33 -11.45 0.07
CA VAL A 172 6.16 -12.60 -0.33
C VAL A 172 6.84 -13.24 0.89
N TYR A 173 7.70 -12.50 1.58
CA TYR A 173 8.50 -13.03 2.68
C TYR A 173 7.62 -13.51 3.84
N TRP A 174 6.71 -12.67 4.34
CA TRP A 174 5.89 -13.05 5.48
C TRP A 174 5.00 -14.27 5.15
N VAL A 175 4.30 -14.25 4.02
CA VAL A 175 3.42 -15.36 3.62
C VAL A 175 4.21 -16.66 3.40
N ALA A 176 5.39 -16.60 2.80
CA ALA A 176 6.21 -17.79 2.58
C ALA A 176 6.73 -18.43 3.88
N ASN A 177 6.89 -17.64 4.96
CA ASN A 177 7.42 -18.13 6.23
C ASN A 177 6.34 -18.40 7.28
N PHE A 178 5.18 -17.73 7.20
CA PHE A 178 4.17 -17.73 8.26
C PHE A 178 2.73 -17.88 7.75
N GLY A 179 2.51 -17.87 6.44
CA GLY A 179 1.17 -17.86 5.84
C GLY A 179 0.45 -19.21 5.80
N PHE A 180 1.10 -20.29 6.24
CA PHE A 180 0.59 -21.67 6.17
C PHE A 180 1.16 -22.54 7.29
#